data_AF-A0A924W5W5-F1
#
_entry.id   AF-A0A924W5W5-F1
#
_cell.length_a   1.000
_cell.length_b   1.000
_cell.length_c   1.000
_cell.angle_alpha   90.00
_cell.angle_beta   90.00
_cell.angle_gamma   90.00
#
_symmetry.space_group_name_H-M   'P 1'
#
loop_
_entity.id
_entity.type
_entity.pdbx_description
1 polymer ?
#
loop_
_entity_poly.entity_id
_entity_poly.type
_entity_poly.pdbx_seq_one_letter_code
_entity_poly.pdbx_strand_id
1 'polypeptide(L)'
;KPYRVFGNPEREHVSTSFVERQNLNLRMHNRRFTRLTNAFSKKVENHAYAVALHMMYYNFVRIHKTLRVTPAMAAGVTDRLWEIGDIVKLIEDREEAPKPRGPYKKRAA
;
A
#
# COMPACT_ATOMS: atom_id res chain seq x y z
N LYS A 1 35.43 -1.08 16.63
CA LYS A 1 34.33 -1.44 17.56
C LYS A 1 33.66 -2.71 17.05
N PRO A 2 33.61 -3.82 17.81
CA PRO A 2 32.81 -4.97 17.42
C PRO A 2 31.33 -4.56 17.44
N TYR A 3 30.62 -4.75 16.32
CA TYR A 3 29.19 -4.50 16.21
C TYR A 3 28.44 -5.79 16.56
N ARG A 4 27.30 -5.66 17.25
CA ARG A 4 26.48 -6.79 17.68
C ARG A 4 25.79 -7.38 16.44
N VAL A 5 26.10 -8.64 16.13
CA VAL A 5 25.47 -9.38 15.03
C VAL A 5 24.43 -10.30 15.62
N PHE A 6 23.20 -10.22 15.12
CA PHE A 6 22.13 -11.16 15.44
C PHE A 6 21.88 -12.03 14.19
N GLY A 7 21.89 -13.35 14.35
CA GLY A 7 21.74 -14.29 13.24
C GLY A 7 23.01 -14.45 12.40
N ASN A 8 22.86 -14.97 11.18
CA ASN A 8 23.94 -15.20 10.22
C ASN A 8 23.69 -14.41 8.92
N PRO A 9 23.88 -13.08 8.92
CA PRO A 9 23.60 -12.26 7.74
C PRO A 9 24.65 -12.46 6.65
N GLU A 10 24.20 -12.68 5.42
CA GLU A 10 25.05 -12.66 4.24
C GLU A 10 25.51 -11.22 3.96
N ARG A 11 26.80 -10.95 4.18
CA ARG A 11 27.37 -9.58 4.17
C ARG A 11 27.16 -8.84 2.85
N GLU A 12 27.07 -9.57 1.74
CA GLU A 12 26.83 -9.02 0.40
C GLU A 12 25.44 -8.40 0.25
N HIS A 13 24.45 -8.89 1.01
CA HIS A 13 23.08 -8.40 0.99
C HIS A 13 22.80 -7.32 2.04
N VAL A 14 23.78 -6.98 2.88
CA VAL A 14 23.63 -5.94 3.91
C VAL A 14 23.64 -4.57 3.27
N SER A 15 22.45 -4.05 2.94
CA SER A 15 22.27 -2.69 2.43
C SER A 15 20.92 -2.12 2.83
N THR A 16 20.87 -0.83 3.15
CA THR A 16 19.62 -0.09 3.39
C THR A 16 19.02 0.48 2.11
N SER A 17 19.75 0.44 1.00
CA SER A 17 19.39 1.12 -0.25
C SER A 17 18.00 0.76 -0.78
N PHE A 18 17.59 -0.50 -0.67
CA PHE A 18 16.27 -0.98 -1.10
C PHE A 18 15.14 -0.35 -0.29
N VAL A 19 15.29 -0.32 1.04
CA VAL A 19 14.32 0.28 1.96
C VAL A 19 14.26 1.79 1.76
N GLU A 20 15.40 2.44 1.59
CA GLU A 20 15.47 3.88 1.30
C GLU A 20 14.80 4.24 -0.03
N ARG A 21 15.02 3.45 -1.07
CA ARG A 21 14.35 3.61 -2.37
C ARG A 21 12.84 3.43 -2.25
N GLN A 22 12.39 2.43 -1.49
CA GLN A 22 10.96 2.22 -1.23
C GLN A 22 10.36 3.42 -0.50
N ASN A 23 11.04 3.95 0.52
CA ASN A 23 10.60 5.11 1.27
C ASN A 23 10.53 6.38 0.41
N LEU A 24 11.46 6.54 -0.55
CA LEU A 24 11.38 7.62 -1.54
C LEU A 24 10.16 7.44 -2.45
N ASN A 25 9.94 6.24 -2.98
CA ASN A 25 8.81 5.95 -3.86
C ASN A 25 7.48 6.26 -3.16
N LEU A 26 7.30 5.79 -1.92
CA LEU A 26 6.10 6.02 -1.13
C LEU A 26 5.84 7.52 -0.91
N ARG A 27 6.88 8.30 -0.58
CA ARG A 27 6.77 9.76 -0.39
C ARG A 27 6.41 10.51 -1.66
N MET A 28 6.94 10.08 -2.81
CA MET A 28 6.67 10.73 -4.08
C MET A 28 5.27 10.43 -4.63
N HIS A 29 4.75 9.23 -4.40
CA HIS A 29 3.47 8.80 -4.97
C HIS A 29 2.29 8.99 -4.01
N ASN A 30 2.53 9.19 -2.72
CA ASN A 30 1.46 9.40 -1.73
C ASN A 30 1.65 10.72 -0.99
N ARG A 31 0.82 11.72 -1.34
CA ARG A 31 0.81 13.04 -0.71
C ARG A 31 0.52 13.05 0.80
N ARG A 32 0.05 11.94 1.39
CA ARG A 32 -0.10 11.83 2.85
C ARG A 32 1.24 11.84 3.59
N PHE A 33 2.35 11.58 2.90
CA PHE A 33 3.70 11.65 3.46
C PHE A 33 4.43 12.97 3.19
N THR A 34 3.79 13.91 2.49
CA THR A 34 4.36 15.23 2.24
C THR A 34 3.87 16.24 3.28
N ARG A 35 4.76 17.16 3.67
CA ARG A 35 4.48 18.20 4.67
C ARG A 35 3.63 19.33 4.05
N LEU A 36 2.79 19.99 4.86
CA LEU A 36 1.99 21.16 4.46
C LEU A 36 1.08 20.91 3.25
N THR A 37 0.37 19.78 3.21
CA THR A 37 -0.60 19.51 2.14
C THR A 37 -2.00 19.31 2.67
N ASN A 38 -3.00 19.62 1.84
CA ASN A 38 -4.41 19.39 2.14
C ASN A 38 -4.80 17.90 2.15
N ALA A 39 -3.89 17.01 1.74
CA ALA A 39 -4.13 15.58 1.61
C ALA A 39 -3.71 14.78 2.88
N PHE A 40 -3.70 15.41 4.05
CA PHE A 40 -3.35 14.75 5.31
C PHE A 40 -4.46 13.84 5.82
N SER A 41 -4.09 12.81 6.58
CA SER A 41 -5.06 11.92 7.23
C SER A 41 -5.35 12.42 8.63
N LYS A 42 -6.62 12.69 8.96
CA LYS A 42 -7.04 13.11 10.30
C LYS A 42 -6.95 11.98 11.33
N LYS A 43 -7.03 10.73 10.86
CA LYS A 43 -6.98 9.50 11.65
C LYS A 43 -5.83 8.63 11.16
N VAL A 44 -5.16 7.93 12.07
CA VAL A 44 -4.01 7.06 11.74
C VAL A 44 -4.44 5.87 10.89
N GLU A 45 -5.64 5.36 11.10
CA GLU A 45 -6.22 4.24 10.35
C GLU A 45 -6.37 4.63 8.87
N ASN A 46 -6.84 5.84 8.58
CA ASN A 46 -6.96 6.34 7.21
C ASN A 46 -5.60 6.49 6.52
N HIS A 47 -4.54 6.78 7.29
CA HIS A 47 -3.19 6.79 6.76
C HIS A 47 -2.73 5.37 6.41
N ALA A 48 -2.95 4.42 7.31
CA ALA A 48 -2.65 3.01 7.08
C ALA A 48 -3.39 2.45 5.85
N TYR A 49 -4.68 2.75 5.69
CA TYR A 49 -5.46 2.35 4.51
C TYR A 49 -4.91 2.92 3.21
N ALA A 50 -4.48 4.18 3.21
CA ALA A 50 -3.87 4.77 2.02
C ALA A 50 -2.51 4.14 1.67
N VAL A 51 -1.72 3.74 2.67
CA VAL A 51 -0.48 2.97 2.46
C VAL A 51 -0.80 1.61 1.87
N ALA A 52 -1.80 0.91 2.40
CA ALA A 52 -2.23 -0.40 1.89
C ALA A 52 -2.67 -0.32 0.43
N LEU A 53 -3.50 0.67 0.07
CA LEU A 53 -3.93 0.90 -1.31
C LEU A 53 -2.75 1.19 -2.25
N HIS A 54 -1.81 2.02 -1.81
CA HIS A 54 -0.59 2.29 -2.59
C HIS A 54 0.24 1.01 -2.80
N MET A 55 0.40 0.18 -1.76
CA MET A 55 1.18 -1.05 -1.86
C MET A 55 0.52 -2.05 -2.82
N MET A 56 -0.80 -2.18 -2.78
CA MET A 56 -1.58 -3.02 -3.71
C MET A 56 -1.35 -2.57 -5.16
N TYR A 57 -1.55 -1.28 -5.43
CA TYR A 57 -1.33 -0.71 -6.76
C TYR A 57 0.13 -0.89 -7.24
N TYR A 58 1.10 -0.60 -6.39
CA TYR A 58 2.53 -0.63 -6.73
C TYR A 58 3.03 -2.04 -7.06
N ASN A 59 2.50 -3.07 -6.39
CA ASN A 59 2.94 -4.46 -6.55
C ASN A 59 2.17 -5.21 -7.63
N PHE A 60 0.87 -4.97 -7.80
CA PHE A 60 0.02 -5.79 -8.67
C PHE A 60 -0.33 -5.13 -10.00
N VAL A 61 -0.47 -3.80 -10.05
CA VAL A 61 -0.97 -3.07 -11.22
C VAL A 61 0.15 -2.36 -11.97
N ARG A 62 1.07 -1.72 -11.25
CA ARG A 62 2.12 -0.91 -11.88
C ARG A 62 3.22 -1.80 -12.47
N ILE A 63 3.46 -1.69 -13.78
CA ILE A 63 4.65 -2.26 -14.42
C ILE A 63 5.88 -1.42 -14.10
N HIS A 64 6.97 -2.09 -13.68
CA HIS A 64 8.23 -1.42 -13.36
C HIS A 64 9.17 -1.43 -14.55
N LYS A 65 9.79 -0.28 -14.85
CA LYS A 65 10.65 -0.12 -16.03
C LYS A 65 11.82 -1.12 -16.06
N THR A 66 12.42 -1.41 -14.92
CA THR A 66 13.55 -2.33 -14.80
C THR A 66 13.14 -3.80 -14.91
N LEU A 67 12.02 -4.18 -14.26
CA LEU A 67 11.52 -5.55 -14.27
C LEU A 67 10.76 -5.90 -15.57
N ARG A 68 10.23 -4.89 -16.27
CA ARG A 68 9.29 -5.02 -17.42
C ARG A 68 7.97 -5.73 -17.11
N VAL A 69 7.81 -6.22 -15.89
CA VAL A 69 6.59 -6.80 -15.31
C VAL A 69 6.28 -6.12 -13.96
N THR A 70 5.20 -6.54 -13.29
CA THR A 70 4.90 -6.06 -11.93
C THR A 70 5.72 -6.81 -10.88
N PRO A 71 5.99 -6.20 -9.71
CA PRO A 71 6.69 -6.89 -8.63
C PRO A 71 6.03 -8.20 -8.19
N ALA A 72 4.70 -8.25 -8.15
CA ALA A 72 3.97 -9.46 -7.78
C ALA A 72 4.16 -10.58 -8.82
N MET A 73 4.26 -10.23 -10.11
CA MET A 73 4.60 -11.20 -11.16
C MET A 73 6.04 -11.68 -11.06
N ALA A 74 6.99 -10.75 -10.85
CA ALA A 74 8.40 -11.11 -10.68
C ALA A 74 8.64 -12.01 -9.46
N ALA A 75 7.82 -11.87 -8.41
CA ALA A 75 7.85 -12.70 -7.21
C ALA A 75 7.03 -14.01 -7.34
N GLY A 76 6.36 -14.27 -8.48
CA GLY A 76 5.55 -15.47 -8.69
C GLY A 76 4.26 -15.51 -7.86
N VAL A 77 3.76 -14.36 -7.39
CA VAL A 77 2.50 -14.26 -6.62
C VAL A 77 1.28 -14.27 -7.54
N THR A 78 1.44 -13.81 -8.78
CA THR A 78 0.39 -13.78 -9.81
C THR A 78 1.01 -13.93 -11.18
N ASP A 79 0.37 -14.66 -12.07
CA ASP A 79 0.85 -14.85 -13.45
C ASP A 79 0.23 -13.84 -14.43
N ARG A 80 -0.79 -13.10 -13.99
CA ARG A 80 -1.46 -12.07 -14.78
C ARG A 80 -1.19 -10.67 -14.25
N LEU A 81 -1.25 -9.70 -15.15
CA LEU A 81 -1.32 -8.28 -14.80
C LEU A 81 -2.69 -7.97 -14.18
N TRP A 82 -2.69 -7.18 -13.12
CA TRP A 82 -3.91 -6.67 -12.51
C TRP A 82 -4.23 -5.28 -13.03
N GLU A 83 -5.51 -4.96 -13.09
CA GLU A 83 -6.01 -3.62 -13.36
C GLU A 83 -6.60 -2.98 -12.09
N ILE A 84 -6.87 -1.67 -12.15
CA ILE A 84 -7.55 -0.98 -11.04
C ILE A 84 -8.93 -1.61 -10.79
N GLY A 85 -9.62 -2.08 -11.84
CA GLY A 85 -10.90 -2.77 -11.73
C GLY A 85 -10.84 -4.03 -10.88
N ASP A 86 -9.74 -4.78 -10.91
CA ASP A 86 -9.56 -5.97 -10.06
C ASP A 86 -9.53 -5.62 -8.57
N ILE A 87 -8.92 -4.47 -8.23
CA ILE A 87 -8.88 -3.98 -6.85
C ILE A 87 -10.26 -3.57 -6.38
N VAL A 88 -11.04 -2.89 -7.23
CA VAL A 88 -12.42 -2.49 -6.90
C VAL A 88 -13.29 -3.73 -6.70
N LYS A 89 -13.18 -4.72 -7.60
CA LYS A 89 -13.93 -5.97 -7.50
C LYS A 89 -13.65 -6.73 -6.19
N LEU A 90 -12.39 -6.77 -5.73
CA LEU A 90 -12.07 -7.35 -4.42
C LEU A 90 -12.79 -6.68 -3.25
N ILE A 91 -13.04 -5.37 -3.34
CA ILE A 91 -13.78 -4.62 -2.33
C ILE A 91 -15.27 -4.96 -2.44
N GLU A 92 -15.84 -4.93 -3.65
CA GLU A 92 -17.24 -5.27 -3.90
C GLU A 92 -17.59 -6.69 -3.44
N ASP A 93 -16.72 -7.67 -3.75
CA ASP A 93 -16.90 -9.07 -3.33
C ASP A 93 -16.86 -9.23 -1.80
N ARG A 94 -16.26 -8.26 -1.08
CA ARG A 94 -16.11 -8.29 0.37
C ARG A 94 -17.11 -7.40 1.11
N GLU A 95 -17.73 -6.44 0.42
CA GLU A 95 -18.78 -5.62 1.00
C GLU A 95 -20.08 -6.44 1.15
N GLU A 96 -20.67 -6.41 2.35
CA GLU A 96 -22.02 -6.95 2.54
C GLU A 96 -23.02 -6.13 1.72
N ALA A 97 -24.06 -6.80 1.20
CA ALA A 97 -25.12 -6.12 0.47
C ALA A 97 -25.68 -4.92 1.28
N PRO A 98 -25.94 -3.77 0.62
CA PRO A 98 -26.37 -2.56 1.31
C PRO A 98 -27.64 -2.82 2.12
N LYS A 99 -27.55 -2.60 3.44
CA LYS A 99 -28.70 -2.74 4.34
C LYS A 99 -29.64 -1.55 4.16
N PRO A 100 -30.97 -1.75 4.17
CA PRO A 100 -31.91 -0.64 4.09
C PRO A 100 -31.66 0.34 5.23
N ARG A 101 -31.71 1.65 4.90
CA ARG A 101 -31.49 2.71 5.87
C ARG A 101 -32.53 2.58 7.00
N GLY A 102 -32.05 2.52 8.24
CA GLY A 102 -32.92 2.50 9.42
C GLY A 102 -33.72 3.81 9.59
N PRO A 103 -34.78 3.80 10.42
CA PRO A 103 -35.63 4.97 10.64
C PRO A 103 -34.85 6.19 11.17
N TYR A 104 -35.24 7.38 10.71
CA TYR A 104 -34.59 8.64 11.11
C TYR A 104 -34.81 8.95 12.59
N LYS A 105 -33.73 9.02 13.37
CA LYS A 105 -33.78 9.44 14.78
C LYS A 105 -33.81 10.96 14.87
N LYS A 106 -34.98 11.54 15.16
CA LYS A 106 -35.09 12.95 15.54
C LYS A 106 -34.41 13.16 16.90
N ARG A 107 -33.58 14.19 17.04
CA ARG A 107 -33.11 14.65 18.35
C ARG A 107 -34.30 15.24 19.10
N ALA A 108 -34.50 14.82 20.36
CA ALA A 108 -35.46 15.46 21.25
C ALA A 108 -34.98 16.90 21.52
N ALA A 109 -35.95 17.82 21.62
CA ALA A 109 -35.74 19.23 21.93
C ALA A 109 -35.23 19.42 23.36
#